data_AF-A0A9E3BD53-F1
#
_entry.id   AF-A0A9E3BD53-F1
#
_cell.length_a   1.000
_cell.length_b   1.000
_cell.length_c   1.000
_cell.angle_alpha   90.00
_cell.angle_beta   90.00
_cell.angle_gamma   90.00
#
_symmetry.space_group_name_H-M   'P 1'
#
loop_
_entity.id
_entity.type
_entity.pdbx_description
1 polymer ?
#
loop_
_entity_poly.entity_id
_entity_poly.type
_entity_poly.pdbx_seq_one_letter_code
_entity_poly.pdbx_strand_id
1 'polypeptide(L)'
;ETNLNKSRQKLVTDLARRENLTIRQLYQAIAGARGHWTIWGTPEQIADRLEEWFVNDAADGFNIMPPYLPAGLDDFVELVLPILRERGLFRTEYEGRTLRENLGLLRPVNQFSAAALSSASA
;
A
#
# COMPACT_ATOMS: atom_id res chain seq x y z
N GLU A 1 8.26 2.18 26.47
CA GLU A 1 7.66 1.12 25.61
C GLU A 1 7.09 1.74 24.35
N THR A 2 7.48 1.30 23.16
CA THR A 2 6.89 1.74 21.90
C THR A 2 5.74 0.82 21.50
N ASN A 3 4.64 1.41 20.97
CA ASN A 3 3.44 0.68 20.54
C ASN A 3 3.66 -0.22 19.31
N LEU A 4 4.83 -0.13 18.67
CA LEU A 4 5.15 -0.80 17.41
C LEU A 4 4.92 -2.33 17.48
N ASN A 5 5.25 -2.95 18.62
CA ASN A 5 5.13 -4.40 18.78
C ASN A 5 3.75 -4.86 19.29
N LYS A 6 2.97 -3.96 19.91
CA LYS A 6 1.68 -4.31 20.53
C LYS A 6 0.61 -4.61 19.48
N SER A 7 0.54 -3.82 18.41
CA SER A 7 -0.44 -4.03 17.33
C SER A 7 -0.22 -5.34 16.58
N ARG A 8 1.05 -5.65 16.24
CA ARG A 8 1.38 -6.88 15.52
C ARG A 8 1.17 -8.12 16.38
N GLN A 9 1.56 -8.07 17.65
CA GLN A 9 1.30 -9.17 18.60
C GLN A 9 -0.19 -9.43 18.72
N LYS A 10 -1.01 -8.39 18.82
CA LYS A 10 -2.47 -8.52 18.88
C LYS A 10 -3.02 -9.19 17.63
N LEU A 11 -2.64 -8.73 16.44
CA LEU A 11 -3.09 -9.30 15.17
C LEU A 11 -2.79 -10.81 15.06
N VAL A 12 -1.57 -11.22 15.41
CA VAL A 12 -1.15 -12.64 15.36
C VAL A 12 -1.89 -13.47 16.41
N THR A 13 -2.07 -12.93 17.61
CA THR A 13 -2.78 -13.63 18.70
C THR A 13 -4.27 -13.79 18.38
N ASP A 14 -4.90 -12.74 17.85
CA ASP A 14 -6.31 -12.73 17.47
C ASP A 14 -6.56 -13.73 16.32
N LEU A 15 -5.68 -13.78 15.32
CA LEU A 15 -5.73 -14.78 14.25
C LEU A 15 -5.68 -16.21 14.81
N ALA A 16 -4.68 -16.49 15.65
CA ALA A 16 -4.52 -17.81 16.26
C ALA A 16 -5.75 -18.26 17.05
N ARG A 17 -6.35 -17.34 17.81
CA ARG A 17 -7.56 -17.60 18.62
C ARG A 17 -8.80 -17.76 17.75
N ARG A 18 -9.00 -16.87 16.78
CA ARG A 18 -10.17 -16.88 15.89
C ARG A 18 -10.25 -18.17 15.08
N GLU A 19 -9.11 -18.66 14.62
CA GLU A 19 -9.02 -19.84 13.73
C GLU A 19 -8.57 -21.11 14.47
N ASN A 20 -8.42 -21.06 15.80
CA ASN A 20 -7.98 -22.16 16.65
C ASN A 20 -6.71 -22.88 16.12
N LEU A 21 -5.70 -22.09 15.74
CA LEU A 21 -4.50 -22.59 15.08
C LEU A 21 -3.50 -23.16 16.08
N THR A 22 -2.88 -24.29 15.73
CA THR A 22 -1.63 -24.73 16.38
C THR A 22 -0.49 -23.75 16.08
N ILE A 23 0.59 -23.78 16.86
CA ILE A 23 1.78 -22.94 16.62
C ILE A 23 2.35 -23.14 15.20
N ARG A 24 2.34 -24.38 14.68
CA ARG A 24 2.80 -24.68 13.32
C ARG A 24 1.89 -24.03 12.26
N GLN A 25 0.58 -24.16 12.41
CA GLN A 25 -0.37 -23.57 11.47
C GLN A 25 -0.34 -22.04 11.51
N LEU A 26 -0.22 -21.46 12.72
CA LEU A 26 -0.04 -20.03 12.89
C LEU A 26 1.21 -19.54 12.16
N TYR A 27 2.34 -20.23 12.35
CA TYR A 27 3.58 -19.95 11.63
C TYR A 27 3.39 -20.00 10.11
N GLN A 28 2.75 -21.05 9.59
CA GLN A 28 2.49 -21.20 8.16
C GLN A 28 1.59 -20.08 7.61
N ALA A 29 0.56 -19.69 8.37
CA ALA A 29 -0.37 -18.63 7.97
C ALA A 29 0.30 -17.25 7.88
N ILE A 30 1.23 -16.95 8.79
CA ILE A 30 1.91 -15.64 8.80
C ILE A 30 3.23 -15.63 8.03
N ALA A 31 3.82 -16.77 7.69
CA ALA A 31 5.15 -16.82 7.08
C ALA A 31 5.21 -16.09 5.73
N GLY A 32 4.18 -16.20 4.90
CA GLY A 32 4.17 -15.62 3.55
C GLY A 32 4.08 -14.09 3.54
N ALA A 33 3.14 -13.51 4.29
CA ALA A 33 2.85 -12.07 4.24
C ALA A 33 2.96 -11.38 5.60
N ARG A 34 3.51 -12.02 6.62
CA ARG A 34 3.67 -11.48 7.99
C ARG A 34 2.38 -10.92 8.59
N GLY A 35 1.24 -11.48 8.22
CA GLY A 35 -0.10 -11.02 8.65
C GLY A 35 -0.59 -9.75 7.95
N HIS A 36 0.00 -9.38 6.82
CA HIS A 36 -0.59 -8.42 5.88
C HIS A 36 -1.72 -9.07 5.07
N TRP A 37 -2.57 -8.23 4.47
CA TRP A 37 -3.62 -8.69 3.57
C TRP A 37 -3.01 -9.43 2.38
N THR A 38 -3.50 -10.64 2.13
CA THR A 38 -3.07 -11.50 1.03
C THR A 38 -4.20 -11.73 0.06
N ILE A 39 -3.89 -11.60 -1.22
CA ILE A 39 -4.78 -11.89 -2.33
C ILE A 39 -4.07 -12.86 -3.27
N TRP A 40 -4.83 -13.81 -3.80
CA TRP A 40 -4.35 -14.77 -4.79
C TRP A 40 -5.49 -15.06 -5.76
N GLY A 41 -5.16 -15.22 -7.03
CA GLY A 41 -6.14 -15.41 -8.09
C GLY A 41 -5.59 -15.01 -9.45
N THR A 42 -6.49 -14.90 -10.42
CA THR A 42 -6.20 -14.34 -11.74
C THR A 42 -5.90 -12.84 -11.65
N PRO A 43 -5.23 -12.25 -12.67
CA PRO A 43 -4.99 -10.81 -12.71
C PRO A 43 -6.27 -9.97 -12.56
N GLU A 44 -7.38 -10.41 -13.16
CA GLU A 44 -8.71 -9.78 -13.06
C GLU A 44 -9.23 -9.82 -11.63
N GLN A 45 -9.16 -10.99 -10.96
CA GLN A 45 -9.59 -11.12 -9.58
C GLN A 45 -8.75 -10.25 -8.63
N ILE A 46 -7.45 -10.11 -8.89
CA ILE A 46 -6.58 -9.22 -8.12
C ILE A 46 -7.00 -7.77 -8.33
N ALA A 47 -7.22 -7.35 -9.59
CA ALA A 47 -7.68 -6.00 -9.91
C ALA A 47 -9.03 -5.68 -9.27
N ASP A 48 -9.99 -6.62 -9.32
CA ASP A 48 -11.32 -6.48 -8.69
C ASP A 48 -11.21 -6.21 -7.19
N ARG A 49 -10.30 -6.90 -6.48
CA ARG A 49 -10.10 -6.69 -5.04
C ARG A 49 -9.46 -5.36 -4.71
N LEU A 50 -8.51 -4.90 -5.53
CA LEU A 50 -7.89 -3.59 -5.36
C LEU A 50 -8.89 -2.46 -5.63
N GLU A 51 -9.71 -2.61 -6.67
CA GLU A 51 -10.81 -1.69 -6.99
C GLU A 51 -11.85 -1.65 -5.88
N GLU A 52 -12.28 -2.80 -5.36
CA GLU A 52 -13.22 -2.90 -4.25
C GLU A 52 -12.74 -2.06 -3.05
N TRP A 53 -11.46 -2.16 -2.67
CA TRP A 53 -10.91 -1.39 -1.56
C TRP A 53 -10.82 0.11 -1.88
N PHE A 54 -10.42 0.46 -3.09
CA PHE A 54 -10.28 1.86 -3.50
C PHE A 54 -11.63 2.58 -3.57
N VAL A 55 -12.62 1.99 -4.26
CA VAL A 55 -13.94 2.60 -4.48
C VAL A 55 -14.77 2.70 -3.19
N ASN A 56 -14.49 1.84 -2.20
CA ASN A 56 -15.14 1.88 -0.90
C ASN A 56 -14.32 2.66 0.16
N ASP A 57 -13.40 3.54 -0.25
CA ASP A 57 -12.59 4.41 0.62
C ASP A 57 -11.77 3.65 1.69
N ALA A 58 -11.42 2.39 1.43
CA ALA A 58 -10.60 1.60 2.34
C ALA A 58 -9.11 1.93 2.21
N ALA A 59 -8.67 2.42 1.04
CA ALA A 59 -7.29 2.85 0.79
C ALA A 59 -7.18 3.81 -0.41
N ASP A 60 -6.29 4.81 -0.32
CA ASP A 60 -5.91 5.68 -1.44
C ASP A 60 -4.83 5.05 -2.36
N GLY A 61 -4.20 3.97 -1.90
CA GLY A 61 -3.11 3.29 -2.59
C GLY A 61 -2.57 2.12 -1.79
N PHE A 62 -1.74 1.30 -2.45
CA PHE A 62 -1.30 0.01 -1.89
C PHE A 62 0.22 -0.10 -1.88
N ASN A 63 0.74 -0.72 -0.82
CA ASN A 63 2.12 -1.19 -0.77
C ASN A 63 2.15 -2.65 -1.24
N ILE A 64 2.70 -2.89 -2.43
CA ILE A 64 2.74 -4.22 -3.04
C ILE A 64 3.97 -4.97 -2.51
N MET A 65 3.73 -6.15 -1.92
CA MET A 65 4.77 -7.03 -1.40
C MET A 65 4.72 -8.39 -2.11
N PRO A 66 5.42 -8.54 -3.25
CA PRO A 66 5.47 -9.80 -3.96
C PRO A 66 6.12 -10.91 -3.10
N PRO A 67 5.67 -12.17 -3.23
CA PRO A 67 6.24 -13.28 -2.46
C PRO A 67 7.69 -13.60 -2.84
N TYR A 68 8.12 -13.24 -4.06
CA TYR A 68 9.49 -13.35 -4.54
C TYR A 68 9.79 -12.23 -5.54
N LEU A 69 11.07 -11.89 -5.67
CA LEU A 69 11.55 -10.84 -6.56
C LEU A 69 12.62 -11.39 -7.51
N PRO A 70 12.77 -10.82 -8.73
CA PRO A 70 11.98 -9.70 -9.27
C PRO A 70 10.65 -10.12 -9.90
N ALA A 71 10.55 -11.35 -10.41
CA ALA A 71 9.46 -11.77 -11.29
C ALA A 71 8.04 -11.63 -10.69
N GLY A 72 7.86 -11.76 -9.37
CA GLY A 72 6.55 -11.52 -8.76
C GLY A 72 6.09 -10.05 -8.86
N LEU A 73 7.02 -9.10 -8.95
CA LEU A 73 6.69 -7.71 -9.25
C LEU A 73 6.42 -7.53 -10.74
N ASP A 74 7.22 -8.18 -11.59
CA ASP A 74 7.06 -8.12 -13.05
C ASP A 74 5.66 -8.63 -13.45
N ASP A 75 5.22 -9.77 -12.91
CA ASP A 75 3.88 -10.32 -13.12
C ASP A 75 2.78 -9.32 -12.77
N PHE A 76 2.92 -8.59 -11.65
CA PHE A 76 1.93 -7.57 -11.26
C PHE A 76 1.91 -6.40 -12.25
N VAL A 77 3.08 -5.93 -12.66
CA VAL A 77 3.23 -4.82 -13.60
C VAL A 77 2.72 -5.18 -14.99
N GLU A 78 2.95 -6.40 -15.45
CA GLU A 78 2.59 -6.87 -16.79
C GLU A 78 1.13 -7.32 -16.88
N LEU A 79 0.58 -7.92 -15.82
CA LEU A 79 -0.74 -8.54 -15.88
C LEU A 79 -1.84 -7.73 -15.19
N VAL A 80 -1.54 -7.07 -14.06
CA VAL A 80 -2.56 -6.38 -13.24
C VAL A 80 -2.65 -4.89 -13.57
N LEU A 81 -1.50 -4.20 -13.69
CA LEU A 81 -1.51 -2.76 -13.98
C LEU A 81 -2.26 -2.37 -15.27
N PRO A 82 -2.21 -3.14 -16.38
CA PRO A 82 -2.99 -2.80 -17.57
C PRO A 82 -4.51 -2.78 -17.30
N ILE A 83 -5.01 -3.74 -16.52
CA ILE A 83 -6.43 -3.81 -16.14
C ILE A 83 -6.83 -2.59 -15.31
N LEU A 84 -6.00 -2.21 -14.32
CA LEU A 84 -6.27 -1.02 -13.50
C LEU A 84 -6.24 0.28 -14.32
N ARG A 85 -5.37 0.36 -15.33
CA ARG A 85 -5.32 1.50 -16.26
C ARG A 85 -6.54 1.56 -17.16
N GLU A 86 -6.96 0.43 -17.72
CA GLU A 86 -8.18 0.33 -18.54
C GLU A 86 -9.43 0.77 -17.76
N ARG A 87 -9.49 0.43 -16.47
CA ARG A 87 -10.56 0.86 -15.56
C ARG A 87 -10.43 2.31 -15.06
N GLY A 88 -9.38 3.04 -15.45
CA GLY A 88 -9.14 4.41 -14.99
C GLY A 88 -8.72 4.54 -13.52
N LEU A 89 -8.29 3.44 -12.89
CA LEU A 89 -7.88 3.39 -11.48
C LEU A 89 -6.39 3.66 -11.28
N PHE A 90 -5.60 3.66 -12.36
CA PHE A 90 -4.18 3.94 -12.29
C PHE A 90 -3.72 4.76 -13.49
N ARG A 91 -2.76 5.65 -13.25
CA ARG A 91 -2.17 6.51 -14.30
C ARG A 91 -1.51 5.69 -15.41
N THR A 92 -1.59 6.20 -16.63
CA THR A 92 -0.84 5.67 -17.79
C THR A 92 0.57 6.22 -17.85
N GLU A 93 0.76 7.49 -17.47
CA GLU A 93 2.05 8.18 -17.46
C GLU A 93 2.26 9.01 -16.17
N TYR A 94 3.50 9.44 -15.93
CA TYR A 94 3.80 10.35 -14.83
C TYR A 94 3.59 11.80 -15.26
N GLU A 95 2.67 12.50 -14.60
CA GLU A 95 2.40 13.92 -14.84
C GLU A 95 3.39 14.84 -14.11
N GLY A 96 3.90 14.39 -12.97
CA GLY A 96 4.83 15.11 -12.12
C GLY A 96 6.29 14.67 -12.29
N ARG A 97 7.21 15.58 -11.97
CA ARG A 97 8.66 15.31 -11.92
C ARG A 97 9.13 14.95 -10.52
N THR A 98 8.29 15.12 -9.51
CA THR A 98 8.59 14.85 -8.10
C THR A 98 7.59 13.85 -7.52
N LEU A 99 8.00 13.17 -6.45
CA LEU A 99 7.11 12.27 -5.71
C LEU A 99 5.85 12.99 -5.21
N ARG A 100 5.98 14.26 -4.79
CA ARG A 100 4.85 15.05 -4.31
C ARG A 100 3.82 15.30 -5.40
N GLU A 101 4.25 15.76 -6.56
CA GLU A 101 3.36 15.96 -7.72
C GLU A 101 2.67 14.64 -8.10
N ASN A 102 3.43 13.54 -8.12
CA ASN A 102 2.89 12.22 -8.44
C ASN A 102 1.94 11.63 -7.39
N LEU A 103 1.84 12.24 -6.21
CA LEU A 103 0.90 11.90 -5.13
C LEU A 103 -0.18 12.98 -4.93
N GLY A 104 -0.23 14.01 -5.78
CA GLY A 104 -1.18 15.13 -5.61
C GLY A 104 -0.89 16.03 -4.41
N LEU A 105 0.35 16.03 -3.90
CA LEU A 105 0.75 16.77 -2.71
C LEU A 105 1.40 18.11 -3.07
N LEU A 106 1.02 19.17 -2.35
CA LEU A 106 1.67 20.48 -2.45
C LEU A 106 3.10 20.43 -1.89
N ARG A 107 3.99 21.21 -2.49
CA ARG A 107 5.33 21.46 -1.94
C ARG A 107 5.22 22.45 -0.79
N PRO A 108 5.59 22.07 0.46
CA PRO A 108 5.55 23.00 1.56
C PRO A 108 6.59 24.11 1.35
N VAL A 109 6.20 25.36 1.61
CA VAL A 109 7.12 26.48 1.61
C VAL A 109 8.08 26.33 2.79
N ASN A 110 9.35 26.64 2.57
CA ASN A 110 10.31 26.69 3.67
C ASN A 110 9.91 27.80 4.65
N GLN A 111 9.65 27.44 5.91
CA GLN A 111 9.21 28.35 6.96
C GLN A 111 10.14 29.56 7.17
N PHE A 112 11.46 29.38 6.97
CA PHE A 112 12.44 30.45 7.12
C PHE A 112 12.49 31.37 5.90
N SER A 113 12.12 30.87 4.72
CA SER A 113 12.00 31.70 3.50
C SER A 113 10.68 32.48 3.49
N ALA A 114 9.60 31.92 4.04
CA ALA A 114 8.30 32.59 4.15
C ALA A 114 8.36 33.82 5.07
N ALA A 115 9.06 33.73 6.20
CA ALA A 115 9.22 34.83 7.14
C ALA A 115 9.93 36.04 6.50
N ALA A 116 10.99 35.79 5.72
CA ALA A 116 11.78 36.82 5.04
C ALA A 116 10.98 37.60 3.98
N LEU A 117 10.02 36.96 3.30
CA LEU A 117 9.14 37.61 2.33
C LEU A 117 8.11 38.53 3.01
N SER A 118 7.61 38.16 4.19
CA SER A 118 6.68 39.00 4.96
C SER A 118 7.36 40.22 5.59
N SER A 119 8.63 40.10 5.97
CA SER A 119 9.40 41.21 6.56
C SER A 119 9.93 42.21 5.52
N ALA A 120 10.02 41.81 4.24
CA ALA A 120 10.45 42.68 3.16
C ALA A 120 9.30 43.48 2.49
N SER A 121 8.06 43.20 2.88
CA SER A 121 6.83 43.85 2.39
C SER A 121 6.16 44.77 3.43
N ALA A 122 6.83 45.01 4.55
CA ALA A 122 6.52 46.00 5.58
C ALA A 122 7.59 47.10 5.58
#